data_AF-A0A1A8KL32-F1
#
_entry.id   AF-A0A1A8KL32-F1
#
_cell.length_a   1.000
_cell.length_b   1.000
_cell.length_c   1.000
_cell.angle_alpha   90.00
_cell.angle_beta   90.00
_cell.angle_gamma   90.00
#
_symmetry.space_group_name_H-M   'P 1'
#
loop_
_entity.id
_entity.type
_entity.pdbx_description
1 polymer ?
#
loop_
_entity_poly.entity_id
_entity_poly.type
_entity_poly.pdbx_seq_one_letter_code
_entity_poly.pdbx_strand_id
1 'polypeptide(L)'
;DQTGDVACNSYELWKKDLECIQQLGLTHYRLSVSWARLLPDGMTQHVNQRGVQYYNRVINDLLACNVSPMVTLYHFDLPQALHDLGGWKSPEIATLFDNYAKFCFQTFGDRVKFWITINEPHICA
;
A
#
# COMPACT_ATOMS: atom_id res chain seq x y z
N ASP A 1 3.16 -14.37 -22.61
CA ASP A 1 2.23 -13.79 -21.63
C ASP A 1 2.89 -13.72 -20.26
N GLN A 2 2.86 -12.55 -19.61
CA GLN A 2 3.42 -12.31 -18.28
C GLN A 2 2.33 -11.71 -17.37
N THR A 3 2.28 -12.09 -16.10
CA THR A 3 1.34 -11.55 -15.09
C THR A 3 2.08 -11.11 -13.83
N GLY A 4 1.40 -10.33 -12.99
CA GLY A 4 1.88 -9.89 -11.68
C GLY A 4 1.52 -10.81 -10.51
N ASP A 5 0.96 -12.01 -10.78
CA ASP A 5 0.40 -12.89 -9.73
C ASP A 5 1.45 -13.28 -8.67
N VAL A 6 2.69 -13.50 -9.12
CA VAL A 6 3.85 -13.75 -8.23
C VAL A 6 4.75 -12.51 -8.16
N ALA A 7 5.07 -11.88 -9.30
CA ALA A 7 6.03 -10.78 -9.41
C ALA A 7 7.36 -11.10 -8.71
N CYS A 8 7.86 -10.23 -7.82
CA CYS A 8 9.04 -10.48 -6.98
C CYS A 8 8.74 -11.34 -5.74
N ASN A 9 7.48 -11.74 -5.54
CA ASN A 9 7.00 -12.50 -4.39
C ASN A 9 7.29 -11.85 -3.01
N SER A 10 7.36 -10.51 -2.95
CA SER A 10 7.64 -9.74 -1.73
C SER A 10 6.64 -9.97 -0.59
N TYR A 11 5.45 -10.50 -0.89
CA TYR A 11 4.48 -10.89 0.14
C TYR A 11 5.02 -12.05 1.00
N GLU A 12 5.58 -13.09 0.34
CA GLU A 12 6.16 -14.24 1.02
C GLU A 12 7.65 -14.02 1.37
N LEU A 13 8.36 -13.24 0.54
CA LEU A 13 9.81 -13.07 0.60
C LEU A 13 10.27 -11.77 1.26
N TRP A 14 9.41 -11.07 2.00
CA TRP A 14 9.74 -9.80 2.66
C TRP A 14 11.07 -9.82 3.44
N LYS A 15 11.44 -10.93 4.09
CA LYS A 15 12.73 -11.01 4.81
C LYS A 15 13.93 -10.81 3.88
N LYS A 16 13.87 -11.34 2.65
CA LYS A 16 14.92 -11.17 1.65
C LYS A 16 14.99 -9.72 1.16
N ASP A 17 13.83 -9.10 0.97
CA ASP A 17 13.76 -7.68 0.59
C ASP A 17 14.40 -6.80 1.68
N LEU A 18 14.11 -7.10 2.96
CA LEU A 18 14.72 -6.40 4.10
C LEU A 18 16.24 -6.60 4.16
N GLU A 19 16.76 -7.80 3.90
CA GLU A 19 18.20 -8.06 3.81
C GLU A 19 18.84 -7.20 2.72
N CYS A 20 18.23 -7.09 1.54
CA CYS A 20 18.72 -6.22 0.47
C CYS A 20 18.71 -4.74 0.88
N ILE A 21 17.64 -4.28 1.52
CA ILE A 21 17.51 -2.90 2.03
C ILE A 21 18.63 -2.57 3.02
N GLN A 22 18.94 -3.50 3.93
CA GLN A 22 20.04 -3.34 4.90
C GLN A 22 21.40 -3.31 4.21
N GLN A 23 21.65 -4.22 3.26
CA GLN A 23 22.92 -4.28 2.52
C GLN A 23 23.20 -3.00 1.73
N LEU A 24 22.15 -2.36 1.20
CA LEU A 24 22.26 -1.07 0.51
C LEU A 24 22.46 0.12 1.45
N GLY A 25 22.26 -0.05 2.76
CA GLY A 25 22.40 1.02 3.76
C GLY A 25 21.37 2.14 3.58
N LEU A 26 20.15 1.81 3.14
CA LEU A 26 19.11 2.81 2.90
C LEU A 26 18.68 3.49 4.20
N THR A 27 18.48 4.81 4.14
CA THR A 27 17.89 5.57 5.27
C THR A 27 16.36 5.60 5.20
N HIS A 28 15.82 5.48 3.98
CA HIS A 28 14.38 5.49 3.70
C HIS A 28 14.05 4.39 2.71
N TYR A 29 12.85 3.83 2.84
CA TYR A 29 12.31 2.88 1.87
C TYR A 29 10.91 3.30 1.45
N ARG A 30 10.75 3.60 0.17
CA ARG A 30 9.46 3.94 -0.43
C ARG A 30 8.76 2.65 -0.88
N LEU A 31 7.52 2.48 -0.43
CA LEU A 31 6.64 1.38 -0.80
C LEU A 31 5.21 1.86 -1.01
N SER A 32 4.37 1.05 -1.66
CA SER A 32 2.92 1.26 -1.68
C SER A 32 2.20 0.23 -0.80
N VAL A 33 1.07 0.66 -0.24
CA VAL A 33 0.08 -0.24 0.33
C VAL A 33 -0.96 -0.55 -0.73
N SER A 34 -1.35 -1.81 -0.87
CA SER A 34 -2.33 -2.21 -1.86
C SER A 34 -3.74 -2.06 -1.32
N TRP A 35 -4.55 -1.24 -2.00
CA TRP A 35 -5.92 -0.97 -1.59
C TRP A 35 -6.74 -2.26 -1.57
N ALA A 36 -6.70 -3.05 -2.65
CA ALA A 36 -7.43 -4.31 -2.75
C ALA A 36 -6.94 -5.37 -1.74
N ARG A 37 -5.68 -5.29 -1.30
CA ARG A 37 -5.17 -6.19 -0.26
C ARG A 37 -5.71 -5.84 1.12
N LEU A 38 -5.81 -4.55 1.43
CA LEU A 38 -6.32 -4.05 2.71
C LEU A 38 -7.84 -4.14 2.79
N LEU A 39 -8.53 -3.73 1.73
CA LEU A 39 -9.98 -3.66 1.60
C LEU A 39 -10.38 -4.37 0.28
N PRO A 40 -10.71 -5.67 0.29
CA PRO A 40 -10.95 -6.46 -0.93
C PRO A 40 -12.06 -5.95 -1.84
N ASP A 41 -13.10 -5.35 -1.26
CA ASP A 41 -14.19 -4.68 -1.99
C ASP A 41 -13.98 -3.16 -2.14
N GLY A 42 -12.82 -2.66 -1.68
CA GLY A 42 -12.48 -1.25 -1.67
C GLY A 42 -13.06 -0.46 -0.49
N MET A 43 -13.87 -1.07 0.38
CA MET A 43 -14.60 -0.36 1.43
C MET A 43 -14.13 -0.75 2.85
N THR A 44 -14.19 0.19 3.79
CA THR A 44 -13.64 0.02 5.14
C THR A 44 -14.44 -0.94 6.03
N GLN A 45 -15.61 -1.40 5.58
CA GLN A 45 -16.45 -2.37 6.25
C GLN A 45 -15.84 -3.78 6.22
N HIS A 46 -15.03 -4.10 5.21
CA HIS A 46 -14.45 -5.42 5.02
C HIS A 46 -12.92 -5.35 5.01
N VAL A 47 -12.34 -5.19 6.21
CA VAL A 47 -10.89 -5.14 6.37
C VAL A 47 -10.28 -6.54 6.35
N ASN A 48 -9.31 -6.74 5.46
CA ASN A 48 -8.47 -7.94 5.47
C ASN A 48 -7.33 -7.82 6.50
N GLN A 49 -7.54 -8.44 7.66
CA GLN A 49 -6.58 -8.41 8.76
C GLN A 49 -5.21 -9.02 8.40
N ARG A 50 -5.14 -9.99 7.49
CA ARG A 50 -3.85 -10.54 7.04
C ARG A 50 -3.05 -9.50 6.24
N GLY A 51 -3.72 -8.71 5.42
CA GLY A 51 -3.11 -7.57 4.72
C GLY A 51 -2.56 -6.53 5.69
N VAL A 52 -3.34 -6.18 6.71
CA VAL A 52 -2.91 -5.25 7.78
C VAL A 52 -1.68 -5.80 8.52
N GLN A 53 -1.69 -7.08 8.89
CA GLN A 53 -0.57 -7.74 9.57
C GLN A 53 0.70 -7.74 8.72
N TYR A 54 0.57 -7.99 7.41
CA TYR A 54 1.70 -7.92 6.48
C TYR A 54 2.35 -6.53 6.50
N TYR A 55 1.57 -5.46 6.31
CA TYR A 55 2.12 -4.10 6.30
C TYR A 55 2.64 -3.65 7.67
N ASN A 56 1.99 -4.07 8.77
CA ASN A 56 2.52 -3.84 10.11
C ASN A 56 3.90 -4.48 10.30
N ARG A 57 4.06 -5.73 9.84
CA ARG A 57 5.36 -6.42 9.88
C ARG A 57 6.40 -5.68 9.05
N VAL A 58 6.08 -5.31 7.81
CA VAL A 58 6.98 -4.54 6.93
C VAL A 58 7.43 -3.24 7.59
N ILE A 59 6.49 -2.44 8.11
CA ILE A 59 6.77 -1.15 8.76
C ILE A 59 7.61 -1.34 10.03
N ASN A 60 7.26 -2.32 10.87
CA ASN A 60 8.00 -2.60 12.11
C ASN A 60 9.43 -3.06 11.82
N ASP A 61 9.60 -3.96 10.84
CA ASP A 61 10.91 -4.48 10.44
C ASP A 61 11.80 -3.36 9.88
N LEU A 62 11.25 -2.47 9.04
CA LEU A 62 11.98 -1.29 8.54
C LEU A 62 12.48 -0.40 9.68
N LEU A 63 11.59 -0.05 10.62
CA LEU A 63 11.94 0.79 11.76
C LEU A 63 12.95 0.13 12.70
N ALA A 64 12.84 -1.18 12.93
CA ALA A 64 13.81 -1.94 13.71
C ALA A 64 15.23 -1.91 13.09
N CYS A 65 15.31 -1.67 11.79
CA CYS A 65 16.56 -1.54 11.04
C CYS A 65 16.98 -0.07 10.83
N ASN A 66 16.34 0.88 11.51
CA ASN A 66 16.54 2.33 11.36
C ASN A 66 16.26 2.85 9.93
N VAL A 67 15.36 2.20 9.19
CA VAL A 67 14.91 2.62 7.86
C VAL A 67 13.55 3.28 7.98
N SER A 68 13.43 4.53 7.55
CA SER A 68 12.16 5.26 7.61
C SER A 68 11.23 4.88 6.45
N PRO A 69 9.99 4.42 6.70
CA PRO A 69 9.06 4.09 5.63
C PRO A 69 8.45 5.36 5.00
N MET A 70 8.40 5.38 3.67
CA MET A 70 7.66 6.37 2.89
C MET A 70 6.52 5.66 2.14
N VAL A 71 5.28 5.82 2.62
CA VAL A 71 4.16 5.01 2.14
C VAL A 71 3.36 5.76 1.08
N THR A 72 3.17 5.11 -0.07
CA THR A 72 2.28 5.55 -1.14
C THR A 72 0.92 4.86 -1.00
N LEU A 73 -0.18 5.62 -0.95
CA LEU A 73 -1.53 5.06 -0.74
C LEU A 73 -2.08 4.37 -2.00
N TYR A 74 -1.85 4.95 -3.17
CA TYR A 74 -2.32 4.41 -4.44
C TYR A 74 -1.21 4.39 -5.49
N HIS A 75 -1.00 3.21 -6.11
CA HIS A 75 0.01 3.02 -7.14
C HIS A 75 -0.55 2.14 -8.27
N PHE A 76 -1.50 2.70 -9.01
CA PHE A 76 -2.08 2.13 -10.23
C PHE A 76 -2.84 0.80 -9.99
N ASP A 77 -3.32 0.57 -8.76
CA ASP A 77 -3.83 -0.72 -8.29
C ASP A 77 -5.27 -0.62 -7.75
N LEU A 78 -6.15 0.03 -8.52
CA LEU A 78 -7.53 0.23 -8.10
C LEU A 78 -8.24 -1.13 -7.91
N PRO A 79 -8.93 -1.37 -6.77
CA PRO A 79 -9.71 -2.59 -6.60
C PRO A 79 -10.73 -2.77 -7.73
N GLN A 80 -10.82 -3.98 -8.29
CA GLN A 80 -11.74 -4.26 -9.39
C GLN A 80 -13.19 -3.93 -9.02
N ALA A 81 -13.60 -4.22 -7.78
CA ALA A 81 -14.93 -3.89 -7.27
C ALA A 81 -15.27 -2.39 -7.39
N LEU A 82 -14.27 -1.50 -7.24
CA LEU A 82 -14.47 -0.06 -7.43
C LEU A 82 -14.42 0.35 -8.90
N HIS A 83 -13.61 -0.33 -9.71
CA HIS A 83 -13.60 -0.11 -11.16
C HIS A 83 -14.96 -0.43 -11.79
N ASP A 84 -15.59 -1.53 -11.35
CA ASP A 84 -16.92 -1.94 -11.82
C ASP A 84 -18.02 -0.92 -11.45
N LEU A 85 -17.77 -0.09 -10.42
CA LEU A 85 -18.61 1.05 -10.02
C LEU A 85 -18.23 2.37 -10.72
N GLY A 86 -17.41 2.32 -11.77
CA GLY A 86 -16.99 3.46 -12.58
C GLY A 86 -15.59 3.99 -12.26
N GLY A 87 -14.92 3.46 -11.23
CA GLY A 87 -13.55 3.77 -10.85
C GLY A 87 -13.28 5.27 -10.75
N TRP A 88 -12.15 5.73 -11.29
CA TRP A 88 -11.74 7.14 -11.23
C TRP A 88 -12.70 8.12 -11.95
N LYS A 89 -13.61 7.62 -12.80
CA LYS A 89 -14.64 8.44 -13.45
C LYS A 89 -15.87 8.63 -12.57
N SER A 90 -16.04 7.81 -11.53
CA SER A 90 -17.16 7.94 -10.60
C SER A 90 -16.95 9.13 -9.66
N PRO A 91 -17.95 10.00 -9.45
CA PRO A 91 -17.84 11.10 -8.48
C PRO A 91 -17.67 10.59 -7.03
N GLU A 92 -18.04 9.34 -6.76
CA GLU A 92 -17.93 8.73 -5.44
C GLU A 92 -16.49 8.35 -5.08
N ILE A 93 -15.61 8.19 -6.08
CA ILE A 93 -14.25 7.67 -5.87
C ILE A 93 -13.41 8.53 -4.93
N ALA A 94 -13.63 9.85 -4.95
CA ALA A 94 -12.93 10.77 -4.06
C ALA A 94 -13.28 10.49 -2.59
N THR A 95 -14.55 10.18 -2.30
CA THR A 95 -15.01 9.85 -0.94
C THR A 95 -14.51 8.47 -0.52
N LEU A 96 -14.55 7.48 -1.42
CA LEU A 96 -14.04 6.14 -1.15
C LEU A 96 -12.53 6.16 -0.88
N PHE A 97 -11.77 6.93 -1.66
CA PHE A 97 -10.35 7.11 -1.46
C PHE A 97 -10.03 7.85 -0.14
N ASP A 98 -10.80 8.86 0.23
CA ASP A 98 -10.66 9.54 1.53
C ASP A 98 -10.88 8.58 2.71
N ASN A 99 -11.91 7.72 2.64
CA ASN A 99 -12.15 6.70 3.66
C ASN A 99 -11.00 5.70 3.77
N TYR A 100 -10.48 5.23 2.63
CA TYR A 100 -9.31 4.37 2.56
C TYR A 100 -8.06 5.05 3.13
N ALA A 101 -7.80 6.30 2.77
CA ALA A 101 -6.67 7.08 3.27
C ALA A 101 -6.74 7.26 4.80
N LYS A 102 -7.91 7.63 5.34
CA LYS A 102 -8.15 7.72 6.79
C LYS A 102 -7.89 6.39 7.49
N PHE A 103 -8.36 5.29 6.92
CA PHE A 103 -8.08 3.95 7.45
C PHE A 103 -6.57 3.68 7.51
N CYS A 104 -5.82 3.97 6.44
CA CYS A 104 -4.36 3.81 6.43
C CYS A 104 -3.67 4.71 7.48
N PHE A 105 -4.08 5.97 7.61
CA PHE A 105 -3.51 6.90 8.59
C PHE A 105 -3.78 6.46 10.02
N GLN A 106 -4.99 5.97 10.32
CA GLN A 106 -5.33 5.44 11.64
C GLN A 106 -4.56 4.15 11.95
N THR A 107 -4.37 3.30 10.95
CA THR A 107 -3.75 1.97 11.14
C THR A 107 -2.22 2.03 11.24
N PHE A 108 -1.58 2.94 10.49
CA PHE A 108 -0.11 2.96 10.34
C PHE A 108 0.54 4.30 10.68
N GLY A 109 -0.22 5.37 10.87
CA GLY A 109 0.29 6.74 11.06
C GLY A 109 1.00 6.98 12.40
N ASP A 110 0.83 6.07 13.37
CA ASP A 110 1.64 6.05 14.59
C ASP A 110 3.14 5.91 14.27
N ARG A 111 3.47 5.14 13.23
CA ARG A 111 4.83 4.81 12.78
C ARG A 111 5.26 5.47 11.47
N VAL A 112 4.33 5.65 10.52
CA VAL A 112 4.63 6.23 9.19
C VAL A 112 4.44 7.74 9.20
N LYS A 113 5.48 8.49 8.84
CA LYS A 113 5.49 9.97 8.83
C LYS A 113 5.55 10.60 7.44
N PHE A 114 5.96 9.84 6.43
CA PHE A 114 6.01 10.30 5.04
C PHE A 114 4.96 9.58 4.21
N TRP A 115 4.02 10.34 3.67
CA TRP A 115 2.90 9.84 2.89
C TRP A 115 2.88 10.45 1.50
N ILE A 116 2.59 9.61 0.51
CA ILE A 116 2.32 10.00 -0.88
C ILE A 116 0.91 9.52 -1.18
N THR A 117 0.02 10.41 -1.61
CA THR A 117 -1.38 10.05 -1.86
C THR A 117 -1.51 9.20 -3.11
N ILE A 118 -1.17 9.76 -4.27
CA ILE A 118 -1.35 9.12 -5.58
C ILE A 118 -0.01 9.17 -6.30
N ASN A 119 0.53 8.02 -6.71
CA ASN A 119 1.68 7.97 -7.60
C ASN A 119 1.29 8.53 -8.98
N GLU A 120 2.03 9.51 -9.48
CA GLU A 120 1.99 9.99 -10.88
C GLU A 120 0.56 10.08 -11.48
N PRO A 121 -0.35 10.89 -10.89
CA PRO A 121 -1.75 10.93 -11.31
C PRO A 121 -1.94 11.25 -12.80
N HIS A 122 -1.01 11.99 -13.41
CA HIS A 122 -1.04 12.35 -14.83
C HIS A 122 -0.86 11.15 -15.79
N ILE A 123 -0.33 10.02 -15.32
CA ILE A 123 -0.23 8.78 -16.11
C ILE A 123 -1.54 7.98 -16.07
N CYS A 124 -2.35 8.16 -15.03
CA CYS A 124 -3.63 7.47 -14.85
C CYS A 124 -4.87 8.28 -15.26
N ALA A 125 -4.69 9.57 -15.54
CA ALA A 125 -5.75 10.48 -15.95
C ALA A 125 -6.15 10.30 -17.42
#